data_AF-A0A947RIN6-F1
#
_entry.id   AF-A0A947RIN6-F1
#
_cell.length_a   1.000
_cell.length_b   1.000
_cell.length_c   1.000
_cell.angle_alpha   90.00
_cell.angle_beta   90.00
_cell.angle_gamma   90.00
#
_symmetry.space_group_name_H-M   'P 1'
#
loop_
_entity.id
_entity.type
_entity.pdbx_description
1 polymer ?
#
loop_
_entity_poly.entity_id
_entity_poly.type
_entity_poly.pdbx_seq_one_letter_code
_entity_poly.pdbx_strand_id
1 'polypeptide(L)'
;MRKTSQFLCGALVMFLLFSIVVYTQAITITNPLRPGNISYEEMLTRVLSWIFGFALAIGVLMLIIGGYMMVVSAGDPQKFSTGRKVVVYALSGVAIVAVSRGIIALVEQILPQGVTAETGLVNIINYAFGFLIVVSVLMFIIAAFLFVTGGGNPEQIKSARRWLIYAAIGLAVAVISRGLVALVGVMIGADITI
;
A
#
# COMPACT_ATOMS: atom_id res chain seq x y z
N MET A 1 -27.43 58.72 -19.11
CA MET A 1 -26.38 57.68 -19.01
C MET A 1 -26.10 57.18 -17.58
N ARG A 2 -26.67 57.78 -16.50
CA ARG A 2 -26.34 57.43 -15.10
C ARG A 2 -27.06 56.21 -14.48
N LYS A 3 -28.20 55.76 -15.04
CA LYS A 3 -28.97 54.61 -14.47
C LYS A 3 -28.38 53.25 -14.84
N THR A 4 -27.80 53.08 -16.03
CA THR A 4 -27.28 51.79 -16.50
C THR A 4 -26.00 51.36 -15.75
N SER A 5 -25.18 52.30 -15.28
CA SER A 5 -23.98 51.98 -14.48
C SER A 5 -24.31 51.55 -13.04
N GLN A 6 -25.47 51.95 -12.50
CA GLN A 6 -25.93 51.50 -11.18
C GLN A 6 -26.41 50.04 -11.20
N PHE A 7 -27.09 49.62 -12.27
CA PHE A 7 -27.44 48.21 -12.47
C PHE A 7 -26.21 47.33 -12.71
N LEU A 8 -25.23 47.84 -13.46
CA LEU A 8 -23.98 47.13 -13.70
C LEU A 8 -23.17 46.95 -12.41
N CYS A 9 -23.10 47.98 -11.56
CA CYS A 9 -22.38 47.92 -10.28
C CYS A 9 -23.11 47.02 -9.26
N GLY A 10 -24.44 47.05 -9.21
CA GLY A 10 -25.24 46.16 -8.35
C GLY A 10 -25.10 44.68 -8.73
N ALA A 11 -25.12 44.36 -10.02
CA ALA A 11 -24.89 43.00 -10.51
C ALA A 11 -23.47 42.49 -10.22
N LEU A 12 -22.47 43.37 -10.32
CA LEU A 12 -21.07 43.03 -10.04
C LEU A 12 -20.81 42.85 -8.53
N VAL A 13 -21.42 43.67 -7.67
CA VAL A 13 -21.38 43.49 -6.21
C VAL A 13 -22.10 42.22 -5.79
N MET A 14 -23.23 41.88 -6.41
CA MET A 14 -23.95 40.63 -6.15
C MET A 14 -23.16 39.39 -6.60
N PHE A 15 -22.44 39.47 -7.73
CA PHE A 15 -21.55 38.40 -8.20
C PHE A 15 -20.30 38.23 -7.31
N LEU A 16 -19.75 39.33 -6.79
CA LEU A 16 -18.67 39.33 -5.81
C LEU A 16 -19.10 38.73 -4.46
N LEU A 17 -20.31 39.05 -3.99
CA LEU A 17 -20.87 38.46 -2.78
C LEU A 17 -21.19 36.97 -2.94
N PHE A 18 -21.61 36.53 -4.13
CA PHE A 18 -21.83 35.11 -4.42
C PHE A 18 -20.52 34.31 -4.39
N SER A 19 -19.39 34.92 -4.75
CA SER A 19 -18.07 34.29 -4.61
C SER A 19 -17.61 34.17 -3.15
N ILE A 20 -18.00 35.10 -2.27
CA ILE A 20 -17.59 35.08 -0.85
C ILE A 20 -18.36 34.01 -0.05
N VAL A 21 -19.64 33.74 -0.36
CA VAL A 21 -20.45 32.73 0.34
C VAL A 21 -19.96 31.29 0.11
N VAL A 22 -19.16 31.03 -0.93
CA VAL A 22 -18.67 29.68 -1.26
C VAL A 22 -17.48 29.23 -0.41
N TYR A 23 -16.81 30.11 0.34
CA TYR A 23 -15.57 29.79 1.06
C TYR A 23 -15.72 29.46 2.56
N THR A 24 -16.93 29.20 3.06
CA THR A 24 -17.09 28.72 4.44
C THR A 24 -17.88 27.42 4.53
N GLN A 25 -17.60 26.50 3.64
CA GLN A 25 -17.30 25.16 4.16
C GLN A 25 -15.84 25.21 4.55
N ALA A 26 -15.55 25.07 5.85
CA ALA A 26 -14.25 24.59 6.23
C ALA A 26 -14.03 23.34 5.37
N ILE A 27 -13.15 23.45 4.38
CA ILE A 27 -12.65 22.28 3.70
C ILE A 27 -11.76 21.65 4.75
N THR A 28 -12.38 20.93 5.68
CA THR A 28 -11.73 19.78 6.24
C THR A 28 -11.42 18.94 5.02
N ILE A 29 -10.14 18.94 4.61
CA ILE A 29 -9.57 17.78 3.96
C ILE A 29 -9.67 16.68 5.01
N THR A 30 -10.89 16.16 5.19
CA THR A 30 -11.07 14.81 5.67
C THR A 30 -10.51 14.02 4.54
N ASN A 31 -9.22 13.73 4.69
CA ASN A 31 -8.49 12.85 3.84
C ASN A 31 -9.45 11.68 3.55
N PRO A 32 -9.80 11.41 2.28
CA PRO A 32 -10.79 10.40 1.99
C PRO A 32 -10.31 9.04 2.50
N LEU A 33 -9.00 8.86 2.71
CA LEU A 33 -8.33 7.72 3.35
C LEU A 33 -8.43 7.71 4.90
N ARG A 34 -9.07 8.72 5.52
CA ARG A 34 -9.32 8.91 6.95
C ARG A 34 -10.82 8.88 7.32
N PRO A 35 -11.59 7.82 7.04
CA PRO A 35 -12.67 7.44 7.95
C PRO A 35 -12.03 6.91 9.24
N GLY A 36 -12.54 7.30 10.41
CA GLY A 36 -11.98 6.90 11.70
C GLY A 36 -11.85 5.39 11.88
N ASN A 37 -10.86 4.97 12.69
CA ASN A 37 -10.60 3.59 13.10
C ASN A 37 -10.77 2.58 11.96
N ILE A 38 -9.88 2.66 10.98
CA ILE A 38 -9.88 1.76 9.82
C ILE A 38 -9.13 0.47 10.16
N SER A 39 -9.86 -0.64 10.13
CA SER A 39 -9.29 -1.99 10.18
C SER A 39 -8.43 -2.26 8.93
N TYR A 40 -7.46 -3.18 9.04
CA TYR A 40 -6.48 -3.49 7.98
C TYR A 40 -7.10 -3.90 6.63
N GLU A 41 -8.30 -4.46 6.63
CA GLU A 41 -9.13 -4.89 5.51
C GLU A 41 -9.55 -3.69 4.69
N GLU A 42 -9.98 -2.60 5.32
CA GLU A 42 -10.39 -1.39 4.59
C GLU A 42 -9.17 -0.70 3.96
N MET A 43 -8.01 -0.75 4.62
CA MET A 43 -6.77 -0.24 4.06
C MET A 43 -6.26 -1.09 2.89
N LEU A 44 -6.25 -2.42 3.08
CA LEU A 44 -5.79 -3.38 2.11
C LEU A 44 -6.70 -3.38 0.88
N THR A 45 -8.03 -3.40 1.05
CA THR A 45 -8.99 -3.31 -0.06
C THR A 45 -8.89 -1.99 -0.80
N ARG A 46 -8.51 -0.91 -0.13
CA ARG A 46 -8.31 0.40 -0.75
C ARG A 46 -7.02 0.52 -1.55
N VAL A 47 -5.91 0.00 -1.02
CA VAL A 47 -4.65 -0.13 -1.75
C VAL A 47 -4.84 -1.07 -2.95
N LEU A 48 -5.51 -2.21 -2.74
CA LEU A 48 -5.87 -3.14 -3.80
C LEU A 48 -6.75 -2.47 -4.85
N SER A 49 -7.78 -1.71 -4.46
CA SER A 49 -8.67 -1.00 -5.38
C SER A 49 -7.91 0.01 -6.23
N TRP A 50 -6.93 0.70 -5.66
CA TRP A 50 -6.10 1.64 -6.41
C TRP A 50 -5.22 0.88 -7.42
N ILE A 51 -4.52 -0.17 -6.98
CA ILE A 51 -3.70 -1.04 -7.85
C ILE A 51 -4.55 -1.65 -8.98
N PHE A 52 -5.76 -2.11 -8.70
CA PHE A 52 -6.67 -2.65 -9.72
C PHE A 52 -7.11 -1.57 -10.72
N GLY A 53 -7.35 -0.34 -10.26
CA GLY A 53 -7.62 0.80 -11.14
C GLY A 53 -6.45 1.08 -12.09
N PHE A 54 -5.21 1.10 -11.58
CA PHE A 54 -4.02 1.25 -12.42
C PHE A 54 -3.80 0.06 -13.36
N ALA A 55 -4.00 -1.16 -12.89
CA ALA A 55 -3.85 -2.36 -13.70
C ALA A 55 -4.84 -2.40 -14.87
N LEU A 56 -6.11 -2.00 -14.65
CA LEU A 56 -7.09 -1.87 -15.73
C LEU A 56 -6.74 -0.75 -16.70
N ALA A 57 -6.30 0.41 -16.20
CA ALA A 57 -5.88 1.53 -17.06
C ALA A 57 -4.68 1.15 -17.95
N ILE A 58 -3.67 0.50 -17.36
CA ILE A 58 -2.50 -0.01 -18.09
C ILE A 58 -2.91 -1.11 -19.08
N GLY A 59 -3.83 -2.00 -18.68
CA GLY A 59 -4.37 -3.05 -19.55
C GLY A 59 -5.05 -2.49 -20.80
N VAL A 60 -5.88 -1.45 -20.65
CA VAL A 60 -6.51 -0.75 -21.78
C VAL A 60 -5.46 -0.08 -22.67
N LEU A 61 -4.44 0.54 -22.08
CA LEU A 61 -3.35 1.17 -22.84
C LEU A 61 -2.55 0.14 -23.65
N MET A 62 -2.24 -1.03 -23.06
CA MET A 62 -1.60 -2.15 -23.75
C MET A 62 -2.45 -2.69 -24.91
N LEU A 63 -3.78 -2.76 -24.75
CA LEU A 63 -4.68 -3.13 -25.83
C LEU A 63 -4.64 -2.14 -26.99
N ILE A 64 -4.55 -0.84 -26.70
CA ILE A 64 -4.42 0.22 -27.72
C ILE A 64 -3.09 0.07 -28.46
N ILE A 65 -1.97 -0.12 -27.74
CA ILE A 65 -0.64 -0.29 -28.36
C ILE A 65 -0.59 -1.56 -29.21
N GLY A 66 -1.08 -2.68 -28.69
CA GLY A 66 -1.13 -3.95 -29.42
C GLY A 66 -2.00 -3.86 -30.68
N GLY A 67 -3.15 -3.18 -30.58
CA GLY A 67 -4.03 -2.91 -31.71
C GLY A 67 -3.37 -2.03 -32.77
N TYR A 68 -2.76 -0.91 -32.37
CA TYR A 68 -2.03 -0.02 -33.27
C TYR A 68 -0.91 -0.75 -34.02
N MET A 69 -0.13 -1.57 -33.30
CA MET A 69 0.99 -2.31 -33.89
C MET A 69 0.51 -3.30 -34.95
N MET A 70 -0.64 -3.95 -34.75
CA MET A 70 -1.22 -4.86 -35.76
C MET A 70 -1.70 -4.13 -37.02
N VAL A 71 -2.31 -2.95 -36.89
CA VAL A 71 -2.81 -2.17 -38.04
C VAL A 71 -1.66 -1.63 -38.88
N VAL A 72 -0.57 -1.17 -38.25
CA VAL A 72 0.60 -0.58 -38.94
C VAL A 72 1.61 -1.65 -39.41
N SER A 73 1.33 -2.95 -39.23
CA SER A 73 2.27 -4.03 -39.52
C SER A 73 2.65 -4.17 -41.01
N ALA A 74 1.91 -3.58 -41.95
CA ALA A 74 2.24 -3.51 -43.39
C ALA A 74 2.67 -4.85 -44.05
N GLY A 75 2.24 -5.99 -43.52
CA GLY A 75 2.60 -7.33 -44.00
C GLY A 75 3.82 -7.97 -43.35
N ASP A 76 4.51 -7.29 -42.42
CA ASP A 76 5.59 -7.87 -41.62
C ASP A 76 5.03 -8.83 -40.55
N PRO A 77 5.29 -10.15 -40.66
CA PRO A 77 4.75 -11.15 -39.74
C PRO A 77 5.27 -10.96 -38.31
N GLN A 78 6.44 -10.35 -38.12
CA GLN A 78 7.04 -10.17 -36.81
C GLN A 78 6.32 -9.07 -36.01
N LYS A 79 5.91 -7.97 -36.66
CA LYS A 79 5.15 -6.90 -36.01
C LYS A 79 3.73 -7.33 -35.64
N PHE A 80 3.09 -8.10 -36.52
CA PHE A 80 1.75 -8.64 -36.24
C PHE A 80 1.75 -9.65 -35.10
N SER A 81 2.74 -10.56 -35.08
CA SER A 81 2.92 -11.51 -33.99
C SER A 81 3.19 -10.81 -32.65
N THR A 82 3.97 -9.73 -32.66
CA THR A 82 4.25 -8.94 -31.45
C THR A 82 2.99 -8.23 -30.94
N GLY A 83 2.23 -7.57 -31.81
CA GLY A 83 0.96 -6.93 -31.44
C GLY A 83 -0.05 -7.94 -30.88
N ARG A 84 -0.13 -9.14 -31.48
CA ARG A 84 -0.96 -10.25 -30.97
C ARG A 84 -0.54 -10.68 -29.56
N LYS A 85 0.75 -10.83 -29.29
CA LYS A 85 1.26 -11.18 -27.95
C LYS A 85 0.89 -10.11 -26.93
N VAL A 86 1.07 -8.84 -27.25
CA VAL A 86 0.71 -7.72 -26.35
C VAL A 86 -0.77 -7.77 -26.00
N VAL A 87 -1.65 -8.00 -26.97
CA VAL A 87 -3.09 -8.14 -26.73
C VAL A 87 -3.41 -9.36 -25.86
N VAL A 88 -2.80 -10.52 -26.15
CA VAL A 88 -3.02 -11.74 -25.35
C VAL A 88 -2.54 -11.55 -23.90
N TYR A 89 -1.39 -10.92 -23.68
CA TYR A 89 -0.87 -10.65 -22.34
C TYR A 89 -1.73 -9.64 -21.56
N ALA A 90 -2.25 -8.60 -22.24
CA ALA A 90 -3.17 -7.66 -21.63
C ALA A 90 -4.48 -8.36 -21.21
N LEU A 91 -5.04 -9.20 -22.07
CA LEU A 91 -6.24 -9.97 -21.77
C LEU A 91 -6.00 -11.00 -20.66
N SER A 92 -4.87 -11.69 -20.64
CA SER A 92 -4.54 -12.64 -19.57
C SER A 92 -4.36 -11.93 -18.22
N GLY A 93 -3.76 -10.74 -18.21
CA GLY A 93 -3.62 -9.93 -17.00
C GLY A 93 -4.97 -9.51 -16.42
N VAL A 94 -5.87 -9.03 -17.27
CA VAL A 94 -7.25 -8.67 -16.87
C VAL A 94 -8.04 -9.90 -16.40
N ALA A 95 -7.87 -11.05 -17.06
CA ALA A 95 -8.51 -12.30 -16.66
C ALA A 95 -8.05 -12.78 -15.27
N ILE A 96 -6.74 -12.73 -14.98
CA ILE A 96 -6.20 -13.10 -13.65
C ILE A 96 -6.80 -12.21 -12.56
N VAL A 97 -6.88 -10.90 -12.82
CA VAL A 97 -7.50 -9.93 -11.90
C VAL A 97 -8.96 -10.28 -11.62
N ALA A 98 -9.73 -10.63 -12.65
CA ALA A 98 -11.13 -11.02 -12.51
C ALA A 98 -11.31 -12.32 -11.71
N VAL A 99 -10.45 -13.32 -11.97
CA VAL A 99 -10.46 -14.61 -11.25
C VAL A 99 -10.06 -14.45 -9.78
N SER A 100 -9.13 -13.54 -9.49
CA SER A 100 -8.66 -13.28 -8.12
C SER A 100 -9.80 -12.91 -7.17
N ARG A 101 -10.80 -12.15 -7.65
CA ARG A 101 -12.00 -11.82 -6.87
C ARG A 101 -12.88 -13.04 -6.59
N GLY A 102 -12.97 -13.97 -7.55
CA GLY A 102 -13.72 -15.21 -7.37
C GLY A 102 -13.09 -16.11 -6.31
N ILE A 103 -11.76 -16.20 -6.28
CA ILE A 103 -11.04 -16.98 -5.26
C ILE A 103 -11.26 -16.39 -3.86
N ILE A 104 -11.18 -15.07 -3.71
CA ILE A 104 -11.43 -14.39 -2.43
C ILE A 104 -12.85 -14.69 -1.94
N ALA A 105 -13.85 -14.57 -2.81
CA ALA A 105 -15.24 -14.86 -2.46
C ALA A 105 -15.48 -16.33 -2.09
N LEU A 106 -14.78 -17.27 -2.74
CA LEU A 106 -14.85 -18.69 -2.38
C LEU A 106 -14.18 -18.96 -1.03
N VAL A 107 -13.06 -18.31 -0.73
CA VAL A 107 -12.37 -18.43 0.57
C VAL A 107 -13.23 -17.86 1.70
N GLU A 108 -13.87 -16.71 1.49
CA GLU A 108 -14.80 -16.10 2.45
C GLU A 108 -16.02 -16.98 2.74
N GLN A 109 -16.50 -17.75 1.76
CA GLN A 109 -17.62 -18.68 1.96
C GLN A 109 -17.24 -19.95 2.73
N ILE A 110 -15.95 -20.32 2.74
CA ILE A 110 -15.44 -21.52 3.41
C ILE A 110 -14.99 -21.21 4.85
N LEU A 111 -14.74 -19.93 5.17
CA LEU A 111 -14.33 -19.49 6.50
C LEU A 111 -15.55 -19.17 7.40
N PRO A 112 -15.66 -19.74 8.61
CA PRO A 112 -16.76 -19.44 9.54
C PRO A 112 -16.73 -17.96 9.97
N GLN A 113 -17.91 -17.33 10.00
CA GLN A 113 -18.06 -15.92 10.38
C GLN A 113 -17.62 -15.72 11.84
N GLY A 114 -16.54 -14.95 12.05
CA GLY A 114 -15.92 -14.70 13.35
C GLY A 114 -14.40 -14.73 13.33
N VAL A 115 -13.78 -15.29 12.29
CA VAL A 115 -12.35 -15.12 12.02
C VAL A 115 -12.22 -14.19 10.82
N THR A 116 -12.13 -12.88 11.07
CA THR A 116 -11.67 -11.95 10.04
C THR A 116 -10.23 -12.30 9.68
N ALA A 117 -9.87 -12.20 8.40
CA ALA A 117 -8.50 -12.46 7.94
C ALA A 117 -7.49 -11.56 8.68
N GLU A 118 -7.96 -10.41 9.16
CA GLU A 118 -7.23 -9.47 10.00
C GLU A 118 -6.84 -10.02 11.37
N THR A 119 -7.79 -10.60 12.10
CA THR A 119 -7.52 -11.08 13.46
C THR A 119 -6.57 -12.26 13.39
N GLY A 120 -6.71 -13.11 12.37
CA GLY A 120 -5.76 -14.18 12.07
C GLY A 120 -4.37 -13.65 11.77
N LEU A 121 -4.25 -12.69 10.85
CA LEU A 121 -2.95 -12.16 10.43
C LEU A 121 -2.26 -11.34 11.52
N VAL A 122 -2.99 -10.48 12.23
CA VAL A 122 -2.46 -9.69 13.35
C VAL A 122 -2.03 -10.60 14.49
N ASN A 123 -2.78 -11.67 14.79
CA ASN A 123 -2.36 -12.66 15.78
C ASN A 123 -1.11 -13.41 15.30
N ILE A 124 -1.03 -13.82 14.04
CA ILE A 124 0.17 -14.47 13.48
C ILE A 124 1.38 -13.53 13.58
N ILE A 125 1.22 -12.26 13.23
CA ILE A 125 2.28 -11.24 13.34
C ILE A 125 2.69 -11.05 14.80
N ASN A 126 1.73 -10.95 15.73
CA ASN A 126 2.02 -10.78 17.15
C ASN A 126 2.70 -12.01 17.77
N TYR A 127 2.29 -13.22 17.41
CA TYR A 127 2.99 -14.45 17.80
C TYR A 127 4.39 -14.52 17.20
N ALA A 128 4.57 -14.15 15.93
CA ALA A 128 5.88 -14.11 15.29
C ALA A 128 6.81 -13.06 15.93
N PHE A 129 6.28 -11.89 16.30
CA PHE A 129 7.02 -10.86 17.03
C PHE A 129 7.39 -11.32 18.45
N GLY A 130 6.46 -11.92 19.18
CA GLY A 130 6.72 -12.49 20.51
C GLY A 130 7.82 -13.55 20.44
N PHE A 131 7.76 -14.43 19.44
CA PHE A 131 8.80 -15.42 19.18
C PHE A 131 10.15 -14.77 18.84
N LEU A 132 10.17 -13.75 17.98
CA LEU A 132 11.38 -13.02 17.60
C LEU A 132 12.04 -12.37 18.81
N ILE A 133 11.27 -11.71 19.70
CA ILE A 133 11.80 -11.08 20.91
C ILE A 133 12.47 -12.12 21.81
N VAL A 134 11.83 -13.28 22.01
CA VAL A 134 12.39 -14.37 22.82
C VAL A 134 13.71 -14.86 22.21
N VAL A 135 13.75 -15.07 20.89
CA VAL A 135 14.97 -15.48 20.17
C VAL A 135 16.07 -14.41 20.26
N SER A 136 15.72 -13.13 20.10
CA SER A 136 16.66 -12.01 20.26
C SER A 136 17.26 -11.97 21.66
N VAL A 137 16.45 -12.16 22.71
CA VAL A 137 16.94 -12.20 24.10
C VAL A 137 17.88 -13.39 24.31
N LEU A 138 17.57 -14.57 23.77
CA LEU A 138 18.48 -15.72 23.83
C LEU A 138 19.82 -15.43 23.14
N MET A 139 19.80 -14.78 21.98
CA MET A 139 21.01 -14.39 21.25
C MET A 139 21.85 -13.37 22.05
N PHE A 140 21.21 -12.41 22.72
CA PHE A 140 21.89 -11.47 23.62
C PHE A 140 22.57 -12.21 24.78
N ILE A 141 21.89 -13.18 25.38
CA ILE A 141 22.43 -14.00 26.48
C ILE A 141 23.64 -14.82 26.00
N ILE A 142 23.53 -15.52 24.87
CA ILE A 142 24.64 -16.32 24.31
C ILE A 142 25.84 -15.44 24.00
N ALA A 143 25.61 -14.27 23.41
CA ALA A 143 26.69 -13.36 23.08
C ALA A 143 27.34 -12.75 24.34
N ALA A 144 26.55 -12.48 25.39
CA ALA A 144 27.06 -12.02 26.67
C ALA A 144 27.93 -13.09 27.34
N PHE A 145 27.47 -14.35 27.37
CA PHE A 145 28.27 -15.47 27.89
C PHE A 145 29.57 -15.63 27.10
N LEU A 146 29.49 -15.67 25.77
CA LEU A 146 30.67 -15.82 24.91
C LEU A 146 31.67 -14.67 25.09
N PHE A 147 31.21 -13.47 25.40
CA PHE A 147 32.07 -12.32 25.70
C PHE A 147 32.78 -12.46 27.05
N VAL A 148 32.08 -12.94 28.09
CA VAL A 148 32.64 -13.12 29.44
C VAL A 148 33.56 -14.34 29.51
N THR A 149 33.16 -15.47 28.92
CA THR A 149 33.96 -16.71 28.91
C THR A 149 35.08 -16.70 27.87
N GLY A 150 35.04 -15.75 26.92
CA GLY A 150 36.01 -15.63 25.84
C GLY A 150 37.44 -15.30 26.29
N GLY A 151 37.64 -14.84 27.53
CA GLY A 151 38.96 -14.80 28.19
C GLY A 151 40.07 -14.06 27.43
N GLY A 152 39.73 -13.12 26.53
CA GLY A 152 40.69 -12.40 25.70
C GLY A 152 41.03 -13.07 24.35
N ASN A 153 40.44 -14.23 24.02
CA ASN A 153 40.56 -14.81 22.68
C ASN A 153 39.86 -13.91 21.64
N PRO A 154 40.60 -13.33 20.68
CA PRO A 154 40.05 -12.39 19.71
C PRO A 154 38.93 -12.99 18.84
N GLU A 155 38.94 -14.30 18.63
CA GLU A 155 37.95 -14.99 17.79
C GLU A 155 36.59 -15.13 18.48
N GLN A 156 36.58 -15.44 19.78
CA GLN A 156 35.35 -15.52 20.57
C GLN A 156 34.73 -14.14 20.81
N ILE A 157 35.56 -13.12 21.03
CA ILE A 157 35.12 -11.73 21.17
C ILE A 157 34.52 -11.19 19.86
N LYS A 158 35.16 -11.51 18.72
CA LYS A 158 34.64 -11.13 17.39
C LYS A 158 33.31 -11.82 17.08
N SER A 159 33.19 -13.09 17.48
CA SER A 159 31.96 -13.85 17.37
C SER A 159 30.87 -13.22 18.25
N ALA A 160 31.09 -13.01 19.54
CA ALA A 160 30.13 -12.37 20.44
C ALA A 160 29.60 -11.04 19.90
N ARG A 161 30.48 -10.16 19.38
CA ARG A 161 30.06 -8.91 18.74
C ARG A 161 29.16 -9.13 17.53
N ARG A 162 29.44 -10.14 16.71
CA ARG A 162 28.62 -10.48 15.54
C ARG A 162 27.22 -10.95 15.95
N TRP A 163 27.12 -11.79 16.97
CA TRP A 163 25.84 -12.27 17.49
C TRP A 163 25.01 -11.12 18.09
N LEU A 164 25.64 -10.20 18.84
CA LEU A 164 25.00 -8.98 19.32
C LEU A 164 24.49 -8.09 18.17
N ILE A 165 25.33 -7.86 17.15
CA ILE A 165 24.97 -7.02 16.01
C ILE A 165 23.81 -7.64 15.23
N TYR A 166 23.81 -8.94 14.97
CA TYR A 166 22.70 -9.60 14.26
C TYR A 166 21.41 -9.61 15.05
N ALA A 167 21.47 -9.84 16.37
CA ALA A 167 20.29 -9.74 17.23
C ALA A 167 19.73 -8.30 17.27
N ALA A 168 20.61 -7.31 17.36
CA ALA A 168 20.24 -5.90 17.34
C ALA A 168 19.65 -5.46 16.00
N ILE A 169 20.22 -5.90 14.87
CA ILE A 169 19.68 -5.62 13.53
C ILE A 169 18.31 -6.29 13.36
N GLY A 170 18.15 -7.54 13.78
CA GLY A 170 16.87 -8.25 13.70
C GLY A 170 15.77 -7.54 14.50
N LEU A 171 16.08 -7.09 15.71
CA LEU A 171 15.14 -6.32 16.54
C LEU A 171 14.87 -4.94 15.94
N ALA A 172 15.90 -4.24 15.48
CA ALA A 172 15.75 -2.93 14.86
C ALA A 172 14.88 -2.98 13.60
N VAL A 173 15.11 -3.95 12.71
CA VAL A 173 14.29 -4.16 11.50
C VAL A 173 12.85 -4.48 11.87
N ALA A 174 12.61 -5.29 12.90
CA ALA A 174 11.26 -5.60 13.36
C ALA A 174 10.52 -4.35 13.86
N VAL A 175 11.17 -3.50 14.67
CA VAL A 175 10.58 -2.24 15.17
C VAL A 175 10.38 -1.24 14.03
N ILE A 176 11.36 -1.10 13.13
CA ILE A 176 11.28 -0.21 11.97
C ILE A 176 10.20 -0.69 11.00
N SER A 177 9.98 -1.99 10.84
CA SER A 177 8.92 -2.53 9.99
C SER A 177 7.54 -2.07 10.46
N ARG A 178 7.28 -2.08 11.78
CA ARG A 178 6.06 -1.50 12.35
C ARG A 178 6.00 0.02 12.15
N GLY A 179 7.11 0.72 12.40
CA GLY A 179 7.21 2.16 12.18
C GLY A 179 6.97 2.58 10.73
N LEU A 180 7.43 1.79 9.75
CA LEU A 180 7.22 2.04 8.33
C LEU A 180 5.75 1.86 7.94
N VAL A 181 5.10 0.80 8.45
CA VAL A 181 3.67 0.60 8.25
C VAL A 181 2.87 1.75 8.89
N ALA A 182 3.25 2.18 10.09
CA ALA A 182 2.64 3.34 10.75
C ALA A 182 2.88 4.65 9.97
N LEU A 183 4.07 4.85 9.40
CA LEU A 183 4.37 6.02 8.55
C LEU A 183 3.54 6.01 7.27
N VAL A 184 3.38 4.85 6.62
CA VAL A 184 2.48 4.69 5.48
C VAL A 184 1.06 5.02 5.92
N GLY A 185 0.64 4.57 7.10
CA GLY A 185 -0.60 4.94 7.79
C GLY A 185 -0.79 6.45 7.96
N VAL A 186 0.21 7.15 8.50
CA VAL A 186 0.18 8.60 8.69
C VAL A 186 0.11 9.34 7.35
N MET A 187 0.84 8.89 6.33
CA MET A 187 0.85 9.49 5.00
C MET A 187 -0.47 9.30 4.25
N ILE A 188 -1.19 8.21 4.54
CA ILE A 188 -2.54 7.96 4.06
C ILE A 188 -3.61 8.34 5.11
N GLY A 189 -3.25 9.04 6.19
CA GLY A 189 -4.13 9.46 7.29
C GLY A 189 -5.00 8.36 7.89
N ALA A 190 -4.52 7.12 7.90
CA ALA A 190 -5.14 5.97 8.51
C ALA A 190 -4.51 5.65 9.87
N ASP A 191 -5.36 5.50 10.89
CA ASP A 191 -4.95 5.06 12.22
C ASP A 191 -4.75 3.53 12.22
N ILE A 192 -3.58 3.09 11.75
CA ILE A 192 -3.20 1.67 11.75
C ILE A 192 -2.77 1.27 13.16
N THR A 193 -3.52 0.39 13.81
CA THR A 193 -3.22 -0.07 15.18
C THR A 193 -2.54 -1.44 15.14
N ILE A 194 -1.19 -1.47 15.11
CA ILE A 194 -0.31 -2.68 14.97
C ILE A 194 0.18 -3.24 16.29
#